data_AF-A0AAD6APC9-F1
#
_entry.id   AF-A0AAD6APC9-F1
#
_cell.length_a   1.000
_cell.length_b   1.000
_cell.length_c   1.000
_cell.angle_alpha   90.00
_cell.angle_beta   90.00
_cell.angle_gamma   90.00
#
_symmetry.space_group_name_H-M   'P 1'
#
loop_
_entity.id
_entity.type
_entity.pdbx_description
1 polymer ?
#
loop_
_entity_poly.entity_id
_entity_poly.type
_entity_poly.pdbx_seq_one_letter_code
_entity_poly.pdbx_strand_id
1 'polypeptide(L)'
;MQLKDMTRDFEKVKTAAATFVQWANNQTEEQSEETELEVEAALPQKRGRKKKTMPGDMSKDEAVTDAETSYKIDVHNQIMDTVTGSMHQRFLKNGTLYADLALLDPKRFSQATLFFPEGTDIYNLATKGIKINHFNPSSSF
;
A
#
# COMPACT_ATOMS: atom_id res chain seq x y z
N MET A 1 12.93 3.74 -13.22
CA MET A 1 11.53 3.66 -13.70
C MET A 1 11.04 2.27 -13.34
N GLN A 2 9.98 2.08 -12.53
CA GLN A 2 9.13 0.87 -12.52
C GLN A 2 8.17 0.68 -11.32
N LEU A 3 8.25 1.39 -10.19
CA LEU A 3 7.24 1.19 -9.11
C LEU A 3 5.94 1.96 -9.37
N LYS A 4 6.06 3.25 -9.73
CA LYS A 4 4.92 4.16 -9.96
C LYS A 4 3.97 3.69 -11.07
N ASP A 5 4.52 3.11 -12.12
CA ASP A 5 3.74 2.64 -13.28
C ASP A 5 3.05 1.30 -12.98
N MET A 6 3.66 0.43 -12.14
CA MET A 6 3.05 -0.84 -11.71
C MET A 6 1.97 -0.65 -10.64
N THR A 7 2.06 0.40 -9.82
CA THR A 7 1.10 0.66 -8.74
C THR A 7 -0.28 1.11 -9.22
N ARG A 8 -0.44 1.58 -10.46
CA ARG A 8 -1.71 2.13 -10.96
C ARG A 8 -2.52 1.13 -11.78
N ASP A 9 -2.31 -0.17 -11.57
CA ASP A 9 -3.03 -1.24 -12.28
C ASP A 9 -4.47 -1.38 -11.77
N PHE A 10 -5.33 -0.50 -12.30
CA PHE A 10 -6.75 -0.45 -11.96
C PHE A 10 -7.49 -1.74 -12.34
N GLU A 11 -7.16 -2.36 -13.48
CA GLU A 11 -7.90 -3.54 -13.98
C GLU A 11 -7.71 -4.75 -13.07
N LYS A 12 -6.51 -4.96 -12.53
CA LYS A 12 -6.29 -6.04 -11.56
C LYS A 12 -7.08 -5.81 -10.27
N VAL A 13 -7.14 -4.58 -9.79
CA VAL A 13 -7.90 -4.26 -8.57
C VAL A 13 -9.40 -4.40 -8.83
N LYS A 14 -9.88 -3.97 -10.00
CA LYS A 14 -11.28 -4.09 -10.41
C LYS A 14 -11.71 -5.56 -10.50
N THR A 15 -10.91 -6.41 -11.15
CA THR A 15 -11.23 -7.85 -11.27
C THR A 15 -11.24 -8.53 -9.91
N ALA A 16 -10.25 -8.26 -9.04
CA ALA A 16 -10.23 -8.79 -7.68
C ALA A 16 -11.44 -8.33 -6.84
N ALA A 17 -11.84 -7.05 -6.97
CA ALA A 17 -13.02 -6.52 -6.30
C ALA A 17 -14.31 -7.20 -6.80
N ALA A 18 -14.44 -7.44 -8.11
CA ALA A 18 -15.59 -8.15 -8.67
C ALA A 18 -15.67 -9.59 -8.15
N THR A 19 -14.53 -10.30 -8.05
CA THR A 19 -14.48 -11.64 -7.45
C THR A 19 -14.89 -11.61 -5.98
N PHE A 20 -14.47 -10.59 -5.23
CA PHE A 20 -14.87 -10.42 -3.84
C PHE A 20 -16.37 -10.19 -3.70
N VAL A 21 -16.98 -9.31 -4.52
CA VAL A 21 -18.42 -9.06 -4.49
C VAL A 21 -19.21 -10.34 -4.77
N GLN A 22 -18.81 -11.11 -5.78
CA GLN A 22 -19.44 -12.39 -6.09
C GLN A 22 -19.34 -13.36 -4.90
N TRP A 23 -18.16 -13.50 -4.32
CA TRP A 23 -17.95 -14.36 -3.16
C TRP A 23 -18.79 -13.90 -1.95
N ALA A 24 -18.79 -12.59 -1.66
CA ALA A 24 -19.50 -12.03 -0.51
C ALA A 24 -21.02 -12.18 -0.64
N ASN A 25 -21.56 -11.94 -1.84
CA ASN A 25 -22.99 -12.12 -2.10
C ASN A 25 -23.40 -13.59 -1.95
N ASN A 26 -22.62 -14.52 -2.50
CA ASN A 26 -22.88 -15.96 -2.33
C ASN A 26 -22.86 -16.38 -0.85
N GLN A 27 -21.91 -15.88 -0.06
CA GLN A 27 -21.84 -16.18 1.37
C GLN A 27 -22.99 -15.57 2.18
N THR A 28 -23.49 -14.41 1.76
CA THR A 28 -24.60 -13.74 2.44
C THR A 28 -25.92 -14.45 2.14
N GLU A 29 -26.10 -14.93 0.90
CA GLU A 29 -27.27 -15.73 0.51
C GLU A 29 -27.32 -17.09 1.23
N GLU A 30 -26.17 -17.72 1.49
CA GLU A 30 -26.08 -18.98 2.23
C GLU A 30 -26.38 -18.85 3.75
N GLN A 31 -26.17 -17.66 4.34
CA GLN A 31 -26.20 -17.48 5.80
C GLN A 31 -27.43 -16.77 6.36
N SER A 32 -28.24 -16.09 5.54
CA SER A 32 -29.40 -15.33 6.02
C SER A 32 -30.65 -15.57 5.17
N GLU A 33 -31.54 -16.46 5.63
CA GLU A 33 -32.92 -16.56 5.12
C GLU A 33 -33.79 -15.34 5.51
N GLU A 34 -33.34 -14.50 6.46
CA GLU A 34 -34.15 -13.48 7.13
C GLU A 34 -33.65 -12.02 6.93
N THR A 35 -32.48 -11.81 6.32
CA THR A 35 -31.90 -10.45 6.14
C THR A 35 -31.50 -10.20 4.68
N GLU A 36 -32.14 -9.22 4.05
CA GLU A 36 -31.86 -8.78 2.68
C GLU A 36 -30.61 -7.87 2.69
N LEU A 37 -29.43 -8.48 2.81
CA LEU A 37 -28.14 -7.80 2.71
C LEU A 37 -27.43 -8.23 1.42
N GLU A 38 -27.10 -7.25 0.58
CA GLU A 38 -26.31 -7.46 -0.63
C GLU A 38 -25.15 -6.47 -0.69
N VAL A 39 -24.01 -6.94 -1.21
CA VAL A 39 -22.88 -6.07 -1.55
C VAL A 39 -23.12 -5.49 -2.94
N GLU A 40 -23.21 -4.17 -3.00
CA GLU A 40 -23.39 -3.44 -4.25
C GLU A 40 -22.21 -3.66 -5.20
N ALA A 41 -22.51 -4.16 -6.41
CA ALA A 41 -21.50 -4.52 -7.40
C ALA A 41 -21.05 -3.35 -8.29
N ALA A 42 -21.80 -2.25 -8.30
CA ALA A 42 -21.59 -1.12 -9.19
C ALA A 42 -21.04 0.10 -8.44
N LEU A 43 -20.24 0.91 -9.14
CA LEU A 43 -19.82 2.20 -8.63
C LEU A 43 -20.99 3.18 -8.65
N PRO A 44 -21.09 4.11 -7.68
CA PRO A 44 -22.18 5.06 -7.61
C PRO A 44 -22.16 6.00 -8.81
N GLN A 45 -23.26 6.06 -9.55
CA GLN A 45 -23.39 6.95 -10.70
C GLN A 45 -23.61 8.40 -10.24
N LYS A 46 -22.59 9.26 -10.36
CA LYS A 46 -22.74 10.69 -10.08
C LYS A 46 -23.65 11.34 -11.12
N ARG A 47 -24.71 12.02 -10.66
CA ARG A 47 -25.57 12.82 -11.52
C ARG A 47 -24.78 14.00 -12.09
N GLY A 48 -24.64 14.05 -13.42
CA GLY A 48 -23.99 15.16 -14.12
C GLY A 48 -24.71 16.48 -13.86
N ARG A 49 -24.05 17.41 -13.15
CA ARG A 49 -24.58 18.76 -12.95
C ARG A 49 -24.25 19.58 -14.20
N LYS A 50 -25.26 19.89 -15.02
CA LYS A 50 -25.11 20.84 -16.11
C LYS A 50 -24.75 22.21 -15.53
N LYS A 51 -23.55 22.70 -15.84
CA LYS A 51 -23.18 24.10 -15.57
C LYS A 51 -23.87 24.97 -16.61
N LYS A 52 -24.37 26.14 -16.18
CA LYS A 52 -24.89 27.14 -17.12
C LYS A 52 -23.69 27.81 -17.80
N THR A 53 -23.60 27.68 -19.11
CA THR A 53 -22.57 28.31 -19.94
C THR A 53 -23.07 29.70 -20.36
N MET A 54 -22.19 30.70 -20.30
CA MET A 54 -22.51 32.06 -20.75
C MET A 54 -22.26 32.21 -22.26
N PRO A 55 -22.96 33.10 -22.96
CA PRO A 55 -22.67 33.38 -24.37
C PRO A 55 -21.21 33.83 -24.55
N GLY A 56 -20.47 33.16 -25.43
CA GLY A 56 -19.04 33.42 -25.66
C GLY A 56 -18.08 32.59 -24.82
N ASP A 57 -18.59 31.79 -23.87
CA ASP A 57 -17.77 30.87 -23.07
C ASP A 57 -17.50 29.58 -23.86
N MET A 58 -16.23 29.33 -24.16
CA MET A 58 -15.77 28.07 -24.76
C MET A 58 -15.60 27.07 -23.62
N SER A 59 -16.64 26.27 -23.32
CA SER A 59 -16.55 25.22 -22.30
C SER A 59 -15.53 24.17 -22.75
N LYS A 60 -14.33 24.17 -22.15
CA LYS A 60 -13.20 23.35 -22.60
C LYS A 60 -12.98 22.03 -21.87
N ASP A 61 -13.68 21.78 -20.77
CA ASP A 61 -13.50 20.54 -20.01
C ASP A 61 -14.78 19.69 -20.12
N GLU A 62 -14.73 18.68 -20.99
CA GLU A 62 -15.72 17.61 -20.96
C GLU A 62 -15.61 16.90 -19.60
N ALA A 63 -16.70 16.95 -18.83
CA ALA A 63 -16.77 16.17 -17.59
C ALA A 63 -16.70 14.69 -17.97
N VAL A 64 -15.75 13.95 -17.37
CA VAL A 64 -15.67 12.49 -17.53
C VAL A 64 -17.03 11.91 -17.14
N THR A 65 -17.73 11.37 -18.12
CA THR A 65 -19.13 10.91 -17.97
C THR A 65 -19.22 9.50 -17.43
N ASP A 66 -18.17 8.71 -17.59
CA ASP A 66 -18.12 7.33 -17.18
C ASP A 66 -17.64 7.19 -15.73
N ALA A 67 -18.37 6.39 -14.94
CA ALA A 67 -18.15 6.26 -13.51
C ALA A 67 -16.84 5.52 -13.20
N GLU A 68 -16.45 4.56 -14.04
CA GLU A 68 -15.23 3.78 -13.85
C GLU A 68 -13.98 4.64 -14.10
N THR A 69 -13.97 5.39 -15.20
CA THR A 69 -12.88 6.31 -15.53
C THR A 69 -12.75 7.45 -14.53
N SER A 70 -13.87 8.03 -14.05
CA SER A 70 -13.83 9.04 -12.99
C SER A 70 -13.27 8.45 -11.69
N TYR A 71 -13.72 7.27 -11.26
CA TYR A 71 -13.18 6.62 -10.06
C TYR A 71 -11.69 6.30 -10.20
N LYS A 72 -11.27 5.80 -11.36
CA LYS A 72 -9.86 5.50 -11.66
C LYS A 72 -8.98 6.75 -11.51
N ILE A 73 -9.41 7.87 -12.09
CA ILE A 73 -8.64 9.12 -12.11
C ILE A 73 -8.68 9.82 -10.75
N ASP A 74 -9.87 10.01 -10.20
CA ASP A 74 -10.09 10.86 -9.03
C ASP A 74 -9.74 10.15 -7.72
N VAL A 75 -9.96 8.84 -7.64
CA VAL A 75 -9.83 8.07 -6.39
C VAL A 75 -8.64 7.12 -6.46
N HIS A 76 -8.65 6.16 -7.37
CA HIS A 76 -7.65 5.09 -7.40
C HIS A 76 -6.23 5.64 -7.58
N ASN A 77 -6.01 6.49 -8.58
CA ASN A 77 -4.70 7.08 -8.82
C ASN A 77 -4.22 7.93 -7.64
N GLN A 78 -5.11 8.72 -7.04
CA GLN A 78 -4.78 9.56 -5.89
C GLN A 78 -4.33 8.74 -4.69
N ILE A 79 -5.04 7.65 -4.39
CA ILE A 79 -4.68 6.73 -3.30
C ILE A 79 -3.31 6.10 -3.58
N MET A 80 -3.11 5.53 -4.77
CA MET A 80 -1.87 4.83 -5.12
C MET A 80 -0.66 5.78 -5.13
N ASP A 81 -0.85 7.02 -5.58
CA ASP A 81 0.18 8.06 -5.54
C ASP A 81 0.53 8.44 -4.11
N THR A 82 -0.48 8.58 -3.25
CA THR A 82 -0.29 8.90 -1.83
C THR A 82 0.47 7.80 -1.11
N VAL A 83 0.07 6.54 -1.32
CA VAL A 83 0.74 5.37 -0.74
C VAL A 83 2.19 5.31 -1.21
N THR A 84 2.41 5.41 -2.52
CA THR A 84 3.76 5.35 -3.10
C THR A 84 4.64 6.49 -2.63
N GLY A 85 4.08 7.71 -2.56
CA GLY A 85 4.76 8.90 -2.03
C GLY A 85 5.12 8.74 -0.56
N SER A 86 4.20 8.24 0.26
CA SER A 86 4.43 8.00 1.69
C SER A 86 5.51 6.94 1.92
N MET A 87 5.51 5.86 1.14
CA MET A 87 6.56 4.84 1.19
C MET A 87 7.91 5.42 0.75
N HIS A 88 7.94 6.16 -0.36
CA HIS A 88 9.17 6.84 -0.80
C HIS A 88 9.72 7.74 0.32
N GLN A 89 8.89 8.57 0.93
CA GLN A 89 9.31 9.48 1.99
C GLN A 89 9.83 8.73 3.23
N ARG A 90 9.17 7.64 3.65
CA ARG A 90 9.56 6.88 4.84
C ARG A 90 10.87 6.11 4.64
N PHE A 91 11.01 5.45 3.48
CA PHE A 91 12.10 4.51 3.25
C PHE A 91 13.32 5.13 2.56
N LEU A 92 13.14 6.04 1.62
CA LEU A 92 14.30 6.65 0.92
C LEU A 92 15.01 7.70 1.78
N LYS A 93 14.28 8.43 2.63
CA LYS A 93 14.88 9.41 3.54
C LYS A 93 15.88 8.78 4.51
N ASN A 94 15.65 7.53 4.90
CA ASN A 94 16.50 6.76 5.81
C ASN A 94 17.16 5.57 5.10
N GLY A 95 17.39 5.67 3.78
CA GLY A 95 17.86 4.54 2.97
C GLY A 95 19.17 3.92 3.49
N THR A 96 20.05 4.74 4.07
CA THR A 96 21.30 4.29 4.71
C THR A 96 21.02 3.40 5.94
N LEU A 97 20.12 3.82 6.83
CA LEU A 97 19.72 3.02 7.99
C LEU A 97 19.15 1.66 7.57
N TYR A 98 18.31 1.63 6.53
CA TYR A 98 17.77 0.36 6.04
C TYR A 98 18.83 -0.52 5.37
N ALA A 99 19.84 0.06 4.73
CA ALA A 99 21.00 -0.69 4.22
C ALA A 99 21.84 -1.27 5.37
N ASP A 100 22.04 -0.52 6.44
CA ASP A 100 22.75 -0.99 7.64
C ASP A 100 21.97 -2.10 8.34
N LEU A 101 20.65 -1.96 8.49
CA LEU A 101 19.77 -2.99 9.05
C LEU A 101 19.69 -4.25 8.17
N ALA A 102 19.98 -4.16 6.87
CA ALA A 102 20.06 -5.34 6.01
C ALA A 102 21.23 -6.27 6.39
N LEU A 103 22.24 -5.77 7.10
CA LEU A 103 23.29 -6.61 7.70
C LEU A 103 22.77 -7.48 8.85
N LEU A 104 21.64 -7.09 9.45
CA LEU A 104 20.97 -7.84 10.52
C LEU A 104 19.90 -8.81 9.99
N ASP A 105 19.74 -8.93 8.66
CA ASP A 105 18.79 -9.86 8.06
C ASP A 105 19.22 -11.31 8.37
N PRO A 106 18.39 -12.10 9.09
CA PRO A 106 18.71 -13.47 9.45
C PRO A 106 19.09 -14.37 8.27
N LYS A 107 18.56 -14.07 7.09
CA LYS A 107 18.85 -14.81 5.86
C LYS A 107 20.31 -14.67 5.42
N ARG A 108 20.96 -13.55 5.78
CA ARG A 108 22.37 -13.27 5.47
C ARG A 108 23.35 -13.87 6.48
N PHE A 109 22.87 -14.35 7.64
CA PHE A 109 23.72 -15.02 8.63
C PHE A 109 24.13 -16.45 8.25
N SER A 110 23.59 -17.00 7.17
CA SER A 110 24.05 -18.28 6.59
C SER A 110 25.54 -18.26 6.20
N GLN A 111 26.12 -17.07 5.98
CA GLN A 111 27.56 -16.88 5.75
C GLN A 111 28.35 -16.54 7.03
N ALA A 112 27.68 -16.12 8.10
CA ALA A 112 28.32 -15.71 9.35
C ALA A 112 28.71 -16.91 10.23
N THR A 113 28.11 -18.08 10.01
CA THR A 113 28.47 -19.35 10.65
C THR A 113 29.89 -19.82 10.35
N LEU A 114 30.56 -19.25 9.34
CA LEU A 114 31.96 -19.56 9.02
C LEU A 114 32.99 -18.93 9.98
N PHE A 115 32.61 -17.93 10.79
CA PHE A 115 33.53 -17.21 11.68
C PHE A 115 33.38 -17.58 13.17
N PHE A 116 32.41 -18.41 13.51
CA PHE A 116 32.21 -18.85 14.89
C PHE A 116 32.77 -20.26 15.06
N PRO A 117 33.62 -20.51 16.08
CA PRO A 117 34.10 -21.86 16.37
C PRO A 117 32.91 -22.80 16.61
N GLU A 118 33.01 -24.01 16.06
CA GLU A 118 31.97 -25.05 16.17
C GLU A 118 31.52 -25.19 17.63
N GLY A 119 30.24 -24.91 17.89
CA GLY A 119 29.63 -24.99 19.22
C GLY A 119 28.98 -23.70 19.72
N THR A 120 29.07 -22.58 19.00
CA THR A 120 28.37 -21.34 19.39
C THR A 120 27.07 -21.17 18.62
N ASP A 121 25.97 -21.63 19.22
CA ASP A 121 24.64 -21.54 18.65
C ASP A 121 24.16 -20.08 18.65
N ILE A 122 24.11 -19.44 17.48
CA ILE A 122 23.69 -18.03 17.28
C ILE A 122 22.29 -17.74 17.85
N TYR A 123 21.43 -18.76 17.94
CA TYR A 123 20.11 -18.66 18.57
C TYR A 123 20.18 -18.39 20.09
N ASN A 124 21.25 -18.81 20.76
CA ASN A 124 21.46 -18.60 22.20
C ASN A 124 22.11 -17.24 22.55
N LEU A 125 22.71 -16.55 21.57
CA LEU A 125 23.23 -15.19 21.74
C LEU A 125 22.14 -14.13 21.62
N ALA A 126 21.17 -14.31 20.70
CA ALA A 126 20.03 -13.40 20.54
C ALA A 126 19.13 -13.34 21.80
N THR A 127 19.04 -14.45 22.54
CA THR A 127 18.27 -14.55 23.79
C THR A 127 19.02 -14.00 25.01
N LYS A 128 20.36 -13.89 24.95
CA LYS A 128 21.18 -13.23 25.99
C LYS A 128 21.58 -11.81 25.58
N GLY A 129 20.56 -10.98 25.34
CA GLY A 129 20.59 -9.53 25.56
C GLY A 129 21.71 -8.73 24.91
N ILE A 130 21.40 -8.12 23.77
CA ILE A 130 22.02 -6.84 23.38
C ILE A 130 21.58 -5.81 24.44
N LYS A 131 22.39 -5.60 25.47
CA LYS A 131 22.28 -4.39 26.30
C LYS A 131 22.72 -3.22 25.42
N ILE A 132 21.74 -2.52 24.85
CA ILE A 132 21.96 -1.25 24.16
C ILE A 132 22.43 -0.26 25.24
N ASN A 133 23.73 0.00 25.30
CA ASN A 133 24.26 1.05 26.16
C ASN A 133 23.66 2.37 25.71
N HIS A 134 23.00 3.08 26.63
CA HIS A 134 22.53 4.44 26.41
C HIS A 134 23.74 5.31 26.03
N PHE A 135 23.76 5.82 24.81
CA PHE A 135 24.70 6.85 24.39
C PHE A 135 24.31 8.15 25.11
N ASN A 136 25.09 8.57 26.09
CA ASN A 136 24.92 9.86 26.78
C ASN A 136 25.80 10.92 26.09
N PRO A 137 25.23 11.93 25.41
CA PRO A 137 26.01 12.94 24.71
C PRO A 137 26.33 14.09 25.66
N SER A 138 27.22 13.88 26.62
CA SER A 138 27.87 15.00 27.31
C SER A 138 29.15 14.55 28.03
N SER A 139 30.29 14.79 27.39
CA SER A 139 31.50 15.32 28.03
C SER A 139 32.70 15.20 27.09
N SER A 140 33.15 16.33 26.56
CA SER A 140 34.57 16.68 26.50
C SER A 140 34.64 18.17 26.17
N PHE A 141 34.82 18.98 27.22
CA PHE A 141 35.66 20.17 27.15
C PHE A 141 37.11 19.75 26.91
#